data_AF-A0A927SF83-F1
#
_entry.id   AF-A0A927SF83-F1
#
_cell.length_a   1.000
_cell.length_b   1.000
_cell.length_c   1.000
_cell.angle_alpha   90.00
_cell.angle_beta   90.00
_cell.angle_gamma   90.00
#
_symmetry.space_group_name_H-M   'P 1'
#
loop_
_entity.id
_entity.type
_entity.pdbx_description
1 polymer ?
#
loop_
_entity_poly.entity_id
_entity_poly.type
_entity_poly.pdbx_seq_one_letter_code
_entity_poly.pdbx_strand_id
1 'polypeptide(L)'
;MARHNDARFMHRKNIWKVIRTSLQVLVLAVILIYVAKIFFFSSRYDPVETTAYSSSANYELSNSEYARTVPESNGFICISYNGIVASNDMDSRIVSQRSFQEQMAALHASGYVTITQQDVLDYYRSGKQLPEKAMLLIFEDGIYNTTALAQSSLEKYNFKATALTYAESLSDIHSQYITAANMRSLLENSYWELGSNGYRLAYINVYDLYGNYYGHLNTNEYVNIYRYLKRDYNHYLMDFLRDEDRLREESETAMRERIEWDYNQMGDMYAAELGYIPSLYVLMHSNTGAFGYDPLVSTVNQEMITQTFGMNFNRQGSCYNNLESSIYDLTRLQSRNYFYTNHLLMRIWDDTGHDMAFVVGDEEEAAKWYVDEGVAEFKGNKIILTSEPYAAGAMTLKDVLLSDVDLTVTLQGNPVGVQSIHLRTDRKQKSGVKIALANNQLVVTEGEEELFRLDLFVFDGGPFISEEEHELEGLITLQEAIIDWDEDPKRVEEARIELARLRKVKAPTIEEGGTPYYPLLDLSDRDERTLRVQLVGSRMNIWLDGKQVCTRLKVSSSGRGNVAFGAEVWKDGESFSQTNLYDDVYDAVFTDPVILDPGNDKSIYYQYRYLGMASIGNALRNFMEDVVNFFATTF
;
A
#
# COMPACT_ATOMS: atom_id res chain seq x y z
N MET A 1 -53.21 -52.57 23.73
CA MET A 1 -52.32 -51.43 24.07
C MET A 1 -51.32 -51.03 22.97
N ALA A 2 -51.32 -51.62 21.77
CA ALA A 2 -50.36 -51.26 20.71
C ALA A 2 -50.82 -50.13 19.74
N ARG A 3 -52.14 -49.91 19.54
CA ARG A 3 -52.65 -48.89 18.59
C ARG A 3 -52.63 -47.44 19.09
N HIS A 4 -52.38 -47.19 20.37
CA HIS A 4 -52.48 -45.85 20.97
C HIS A 4 -51.14 -45.08 20.99
N ASN A 5 -50.01 -45.79 20.84
CA ASN A 5 -48.68 -45.16 20.77
C ASN A 5 -48.32 -44.66 19.37
N ASP A 6 -48.86 -45.26 18.30
CA ASP A 6 -48.62 -44.82 16.91
C ASP A 6 -49.21 -43.44 16.62
N ALA A 7 -50.41 -43.14 17.12
CA ALA A 7 -51.08 -41.86 16.84
C ALA A 7 -50.33 -40.66 17.45
N ARG A 8 -49.80 -40.80 18.67
CA ARG A 8 -49.00 -39.73 19.32
C ARG A 8 -47.63 -39.54 18.67
N PHE A 9 -47.00 -40.63 18.23
CA PHE A 9 -45.73 -40.57 17.49
C PHE A 9 -45.91 -39.89 16.12
N MET A 10 -46.96 -40.25 15.39
CA MET A 10 -47.31 -39.63 14.11
C MET A 10 -47.68 -38.15 14.24
N HIS A 11 -48.36 -37.75 15.31
CA HIS A 11 -48.70 -36.34 15.57
C HIS A 11 -47.46 -35.47 15.84
N ARG A 12 -46.53 -35.95 16.68
CA ARG A 12 -45.25 -35.26 16.94
C ARG A 12 -44.38 -35.14 15.67
N LYS A 13 -44.35 -36.20 14.85
CA LYS A 13 -43.63 -36.19 13.56
C LYS A 13 -44.23 -35.20 12.57
N ASN A 14 -45.56 -35.09 12.53
CA ASN A 14 -46.26 -34.12 11.68
C ASN A 14 -46.01 -32.67 12.13
N ILE A 15 -46.00 -32.40 13.44
CA ILE A 15 -45.66 -31.06 13.97
C ILE A 15 -44.22 -30.68 13.59
N TRP A 16 -43.25 -31.58 13.78
CA TRP A 16 -41.86 -31.34 13.37
C TRP A 16 -41.71 -31.16 11.86
N LYS A 17 -42.51 -31.88 11.05
CA LYS A 17 -42.54 -31.70 9.59
C LYS A 17 -43.08 -30.32 9.22
N VAL A 18 -44.16 -29.86 9.88
CA VAL A 18 -44.74 -28.52 9.65
C VAL A 18 -43.78 -27.40 10.07
N ILE A 19 -43.12 -27.54 11.22
CA ILE A 19 -42.10 -26.57 11.68
C ILE A 19 -40.94 -26.50 10.68
N ARG A 20 -40.41 -27.66 10.26
CA ARG A 20 -39.31 -27.73 9.27
C ARG A 20 -39.73 -27.12 7.94
N THR A 21 -40.92 -27.44 7.43
CA THR A 21 -41.42 -26.87 6.18
C THR A 21 -41.63 -25.36 6.29
N SER A 22 -42.13 -24.86 7.43
CA SER A 22 -42.32 -23.43 7.66
C SER A 22 -40.98 -22.69 7.71
N LEU A 23 -39.96 -23.27 8.36
CA LEU A 23 -38.58 -22.76 8.36
C LEU A 23 -37.98 -22.75 6.96
N GLN A 24 -38.17 -23.82 6.17
CA GLN A 24 -37.70 -23.88 4.79
C GLN A 24 -38.36 -22.81 3.91
N VAL A 25 -39.67 -22.59 4.07
CA VAL A 25 -40.39 -21.53 3.35
C VAL A 25 -39.90 -20.14 3.77
N LEU A 26 -39.65 -19.93 5.06
CA LEU A 26 -39.08 -18.67 5.56
C LEU A 26 -37.70 -18.40 4.97
N VAL A 27 -36.81 -19.40 4.97
CA VAL A 27 -35.47 -19.29 4.37
C VAL A 27 -35.56 -18.99 2.88
N LEU A 28 -36.43 -19.69 2.14
CA LEU A 28 -36.65 -19.43 0.71
C LEU A 28 -37.21 -18.03 0.47
N ALA A 29 -38.11 -17.54 1.31
CA ALA A 29 -38.64 -16.18 1.21
C ALA A 29 -37.57 -15.12 1.47
N VAL A 30 -36.69 -15.32 2.47
CA VAL A 30 -35.55 -14.43 2.74
C VAL A 30 -34.59 -14.42 1.55
N ILE A 31 -34.27 -15.58 0.98
CA ILE A 31 -33.44 -15.68 -0.23
C ILE A 31 -34.11 -14.95 -1.39
N LEU A 32 -35.41 -15.14 -1.62
CA LEU A 32 -36.14 -14.48 -2.70
C LEU A 32 -36.18 -12.96 -2.54
N ILE A 33 -36.35 -12.46 -1.32
CA ILE A 33 -36.29 -11.03 -1.00
C ILE A 33 -34.88 -10.49 -1.26
N TYR A 34 -33.85 -11.23 -0.87
CA TYR A 34 -32.46 -10.83 -1.12
C TYR A 34 -32.12 -10.80 -2.62
N VAL A 35 -32.54 -11.82 -3.37
CA VAL A 35 -32.43 -11.87 -4.83
C VAL A 35 -33.21 -10.73 -5.49
N ALA A 36 -34.45 -10.49 -5.07
CA ALA A 36 -35.24 -9.36 -5.57
C ALA A 36 -34.58 -8.01 -5.23
N LYS A 37 -33.94 -7.88 -4.07
CA LYS A 37 -33.20 -6.67 -3.70
C LYS A 37 -32.02 -6.43 -4.65
N ILE A 38 -31.26 -7.48 -4.97
CA ILE A 38 -30.15 -7.42 -5.94
C ILE A 38 -30.64 -7.00 -7.34
N PHE A 39 -31.74 -7.58 -7.82
CA PHE A 39 -32.25 -7.33 -9.17
C PHE A 39 -33.02 -6.01 -9.33
N PHE A 40 -33.76 -5.56 -8.30
CA PHE A 40 -34.60 -4.35 -8.38
C PHE A 40 -33.99 -3.11 -7.72
N PHE A 41 -32.94 -3.26 -6.92
CA PHE A 41 -32.26 -2.16 -6.22
C PHE A 41 -30.75 -2.20 -6.43
N SER A 42 -30.30 -2.48 -7.66
CA SER A 42 -28.92 -2.17 -8.04
C SER A 42 -28.72 -0.65 -7.89
N SER A 43 -27.89 -0.26 -6.92
CA SER A 43 -27.56 1.14 -6.72
C SER A 43 -26.88 1.67 -7.98
N ARG A 44 -27.24 2.88 -8.37
CA ARG A 44 -26.56 3.59 -9.46
C ARG A 44 -25.78 4.74 -8.83
N TYR A 45 -24.64 5.05 -9.43
CA TYR A 45 -23.90 6.24 -9.08
C TYR A 45 -24.78 7.47 -9.27
N ASP A 46 -24.87 8.28 -8.23
CA ASP A 46 -25.58 9.55 -8.22
C ASP A 46 -24.57 10.69 -8.37
N PRO A 47 -24.49 11.38 -9.52
CA PRO A 47 -23.55 12.48 -9.73
C PRO A 47 -23.79 13.62 -8.74
N VAL A 48 -22.70 14.17 -8.21
CA VAL A 48 -22.79 15.28 -7.25
C VAL A 48 -23.20 16.56 -7.97
N GLU A 49 -24.41 17.06 -7.70
CA GLU A 49 -24.82 18.40 -8.14
C GLU A 49 -24.13 19.48 -7.28
N THR A 50 -23.36 20.36 -7.93
CA THR A 50 -22.55 21.42 -7.30
C THR A 50 -23.37 22.49 -6.57
N THR A 51 -24.69 22.54 -6.76
CA THR A 51 -25.60 23.52 -6.15
C THR A 51 -26.07 23.14 -4.75
N ALA A 52 -25.97 21.87 -4.34
CA ALA A 52 -26.55 21.42 -3.07
C ALA A 52 -25.62 21.64 -1.86
N TYR A 53 -24.30 21.48 -2.03
CA TYR A 53 -23.32 21.55 -0.93
C TYR A 53 -22.93 22.97 -0.50
N SER A 54 -23.06 23.95 -1.40
CA SER A 54 -22.83 25.36 -1.09
C SER A 54 -23.88 25.94 -0.11
N SER A 55 -25.00 25.24 0.12
CA SER A 55 -26.08 25.73 0.98
C SER A 55 -26.04 25.23 2.43
N SER A 56 -25.49 24.04 2.69
CA SER A 56 -25.43 23.45 4.05
C SER A 56 -24.21 23.93 4.84
N ALA A 57 -23.05 24.12 4.19
CA ALA A 57 -21.85 24.68 4.85
C ALA A 57 -22.07 26.13 5.33
N ASN A 58 -22.82 26.93 4.57
CA ASN A 58 -23.09 28.33 4.90
C ASN A 58 -24.05 28.52 6.09
N TYR A 59 -24.80 27.50 6.52
CA TYR A 59 -25.72 27.63 7.66
C TYR A 59 -25.04 27.38 9.01
N GLU A 60 -24.05 26.48 9.09
CA GLU A 60 -23.36 26.15 10.34
C GLU A 60 -22.08 27.00 10.59
N LEU A 61 -21.44 27.53 9.54
CA LEU A 61 -20.22 28.36 9.66
C LEU A 61 -20.47 29.83 10.05
N SER A 62 -21.73 30.28 10.11
CA SER A 62 -22.07 31.68 10.41
C SER A 62 -21.96 32.09 11.89
N ASN A 63 -21.65 31.16 12.80
CA ASN A 63 -21.71 31.37 14.26
C ASN A 63 -20.40 31.18 15.04
N SER A 64 -19.23 31.14 14.38
CA SER A 64 -17.95 31.15 15.10
C SER A 64 -17.10 32.38 14.77
N GLU A 65 -16.59 33.05 15.80
CA GLU A 65 -15.73 34.24 15.73
C GLU A 65 -14.29 33.92 15.26
N TYR A 66 -14.08 32.71 14.70
CA TYR A 66 -12.83 32.18 14.15
C TYR A 66 -12.99 31.75 12.68
N ALA A 67 -13.82 32.46 11.92
CA ALA A 67 -13.88 32.29 10.47
C ALA A 67 -12.55 32.74 9.82
N ARG A 68 -11.55 31.84 9.81
CA ARG A 68 -10.53 31.85 8.76
C ARG A 68 -11.29 31.70 7.45
N THR A 69 -11.06 32.64 6.54
CA THR A 69 -11.52 32.57 5.15
C THR A 69 -11.17 31.21 4.57
N VAL A 70 -12.18 30.33 4.44
CA VAL A 70 -12.09 29.09 3.66
C VAL A 70 -11.79 29.51 2.22
N PRO A 71 -10.71 29.04 1.59
CA PRO A 71 -10.45 29.33 0.18
C PRO A 71 -11.64 28.84 -0.65
N GLU A 72 -12.09 29.63 -1.63
CA GLU A 72 -12.97 29.12 -2.69
C GLU A 72 -12.35 27.84 -3.26
N SER A 73 -13.12 26.75 -3.31
CA SER A 73 -12.65 25.45 -3.82
C SER A 73 -12.09 25.60 -5.24
N ASN A 74 -10.78 25.48 -5.36
CA ASN A 74 -10.04 25.70 -6.61
C ASN A 74 -9.33 24.42 -7.09
N GLY A 75 -9.87 23.22 -6.85
CA GLY A 75 -9.18 22.00 -7.28
C GLY A 75 -9.84 20.68 -6.90
N PHE A 76 -9.09 19.60 -7.09
CA PHE A 76 -9.46 18.24 -6.69
C PHE A 76 -8.22 17.44 -6.28
N ILE A 77 -8.42 16.40 -5.48
CA ILE A 77 -7.35 15.43 -5.21
C ILE A 77 -7.46 14.23 -6.14
N CYS A 78 -6.35 13.58 -6.47
CA CYS A 78 -6.33 12.28 -7.14
C CYS A 78 -5.65 11.24 -6.26
N ILE A 79 -6.40 10.20 -5.91
CA ILE A 79 -5.91 9.04 -5.16
C ILE A 79 -5.89 7.84 -6.09
N SER A 80 -4.76 7.13 -6.12
CA SER A 80 -4.59 5.94 -6.94
C SER A 80 -4.21 4.70 -6.16
N TYR A 81 -4.49 3.54 -6.75
CA TYR A 81 -4.09 2.22 -6.26
C TYR A 81 -3.58 1.41 -7.46
N ASN A 82 -2.47 0.66 -7.32
CA ASN A 82 -2.08 -0.32 -8.35
C ASN A 82 -3.13 -1.44 -8.49
N GLY A 83 -3.79 -1.78 -7.39
CA GLY A 83 -4.86 -2.77 -7.37
C GLY A 83 -5.28 -3.09 -5.95
N ILE A 84 -6.18 -4.06 -5.82
CA ILE A 84 -6.64 -4.57 -4.53
C ILE A 84 -6.52 -6.10 -4.52
N VAL A 85 -6.06 -6.65 -3.40
CA VAL A 85 -6.06 -8.10 -3.15
C VAL A 85 -6.97 -8.46 -1.97
N ALA A 86 -7.53 -9.67 -1.99
CA ALA A 86 -8.35 -10.16 -0.88
C ALA A 86 -7.52 -10.53 0.36
N SER A 87 -6.28 -10.97 0.15
CA SER A 87 -5.37 -11.38 1.22
C SER A 87 -4.94 -10.18 2.08
N ASN A 88 -4.77 -10.41 3.38
CA ASN A 88 -4.16 -9.47 4.33
C ASN A 88 -2.70 -9.82 4.65
N ASP A 89 -2.08 -10.67 3.82
CA ASP A 89 -0.69 -11.07 3.98
C ASP A 89 0.26 -9.86 3.93
N MET A 90 1.20 -9.82 4.87
CA MET A 90 2.24 -8.78 4.96
C MET A 90 3.19 -8.84 3.77
N ASP A 91 3.34 -10.01 3.14
CA ASP A 91 4.21 -10.19 1.96
C ASP A 91 3.60 -9.59 0.68
N SER A 92 2.30 -9.24 0.71
CA SER A 92 1.67 -8.60 -0.45
C SER A 92 2.13 -7.15 -0.59
N ARG A 93 2.66 -6.81 -1.78
CA ARG A 93 2.98 -5.42 -2.18
C ARG A 93 1.76 -4.65 -2.68
N ILE A 94 0.56 -5.24 -2.65
CA ILE A 94 -0.71 -4.65 -3.11
C ILE A 94 -1.59 -4.35 -1.89
N VAL A 95 -2.40 -3.29 -1.95
CA VAL A 95 -3.33 -2.91 -0.88
C VAL A 95 -4.40 -3.99 -0.68
N SER A 96 -4.65 -4.38 0.57
CA SER A 96 -5.72 -5.34 0.86
C SER A 96 -7.10 -4.69 0.75
N GLN A 97 -8.12 -5.51 0.45
CA GLN A 97 -9.51 -5.06 0.38
C GLN A 97 -9.96 -4.41 1.69
N ARG A 98 -9.48 -4.93 2.82
CA ARG A 98 -9.79 -4.38 4.14
C ARG A 98 -9.24 -2.98 4.31
N SER A 99 -7.95 -2.77 4.00
CA SER A 99 -7.33 -1.44 4.09
C SER A 99 -8.03 -0.45 3.16
N PHE A 100 -8.36 -0.87 1.93
CA PHE A 100 -9.12 -0.04 1.00
C PHE A 100 -10.50 0.35 1.55
N GLN A 101 -11.26 -0.60 2.13
CA GLN A 101 -12.57 -0.32 2.71
C GLN A 101 -12.52 0.70 3.85
N GLU A 102 -11.48 0.61 4.69
CA GLU A 102 -11.27 1.51 5.83
C GLU A 102 -10.86 2.91 5.36
N GLN A 103 -9.97 2.99 4.37
CA GLN A 103 -9.59 4.24 3.71
C GLN A 103 -10.79 4.93 3.06
N MET A 104 -11.62 4.20 2.30
CA MET A 104 -12.84 4.77 1.69
C MET A 104 -13.84 5.27 2.73
N ALA A 105 -13.97 4.55 3.86
CA ALA A 105 -14.83 4.99 4.96
C ALA A 105 -14.35 6.32 5.56
N ALA A 106 -13.04 6.45 5.77
CA ALA A 106 -12.44 7.64 6.35
C ALA A 106 -12.45 8.84 5.38
N LEU A 107 -12.24 8.63 4.08
CA LEU A 107 -12.38 9.67 3.06
C LEU A 107 -13.82 10.19 2.99
N HIS A 108 -14.81 9.29 2.99
CA HIS A 108 -16.21 9.66 3.05
C HIS A 108 -16.55 10.41 4.35
N ALA A 109 -16.06 9.94 5.50
CA ALA A 109 -16.24 10.64 6.78
C ALA A 109 -15.58 12.02 6.81
N SER A 110 -14.49 12.20 6.06
CA SER A 110 -13.82 13.49 5.86
C SER A 110 -14.60 14.40 4.89
N GLY A 111 -15.69 13.92 4.27
CA GLY A 111 -16.53 14.70 3.36
C GLY A 111 -16.08 14.68 1.91
N TYR A 112 -15.11 13.84 1.54
CA TYR A 112 -14.72 13.68 0.13
C TYR A 112 -15.83 13.04 -0.68
N VAL A 113 -16.00 13.55 -1.89
CA VAL A 113 -16.90 13.01 -2.90
C VAL A 113 -16.13 12.78 -4.19
N THR A 114 -16.45 11.70 -4.89
CA THR A 114 -15.78 11.43 -6.17
C THR A 114 -16.39 12.23 -7.30
N ILE A 115 -15.54 12.75 -8.18
CA ILE A 115 -15.91 13.41 -9.43
C ILE A 115 -15.68 12.47 -10.62
N THR A 116 -16.30 12.78 -11.75
CA THR A 116 -16.11 12.04 -13.02
C THR A 116 -14.92 12.57 -13.81
N GLN A 117 -14.42 11.80 -14.77
CA GLN A 117 -13.45 12.29 -15.76
C GLN A 117 -14.00 13.52 -16.51
N GLN A 118 -15.30 13.56 -16.82
CA GLN A 118 -15.91 14.70 -17.50
C GLN A 118 -15.89 15.96 -16.62
N ASP A 119 -16.08 15.83 -15.29
CA ASP A 119 -15.98 16.97 -14.39
C ASP A 119 -14.56 17.56 -14.38
N VAL A 120 -13.52 16.72 -14.43
CA VAL A 120 -12.12 17.18 -14.58
C VAL A 120 -11.95 17.93 -15.92
N LEU A 121 -12.45 17.38 -17.03
CA LEU A 121 -12.38 18.04 -18.33
C LEU A 121 -13.12 19.39 -18.34
N ASP A 122 -14.32 19.45 -17.77
CA ASP A 122 -15.14 20.67 -17.69
C ASP A 122 -14.47 21.72 -16.80
N TYR A 123 -13.86 21.30 -15.70
CA TYR A 123 -13.13 22.18 -14.78
C TYR A 123 -12.00 22.92 -15.51
N TYR A 124 -11.13 22.20 -16.22
CA TYR A 124 -10.02 22.81 -16.95
C TYR A 124 -10.45 23.56 -18.21
N ARG A 125 -11.45 23.09 -18.94
CA ARG A 125 -11.85 23.68 -20.23
C ARG A 125 -12.79 24.88 -20.08
N SER A 126 -13.66 24.86 -19.07
CA SER A 126 -14.75 25.83 -18.92
C SER A 126 -14.77 26.53 -17.55
N GLY A 127 -13.91 26.14 -16.61
CA GLY A 127 -13.92 26.68 -15.26
C GLY A 127 -15.13 26.22 -14.45
N LYS A 128 -15.76 25.09 -14.81
CA LYS A 128 -16.89 24.52 -14.04
C LYS A 128 -16.41 24.22 -12.62
N GLN A 129 -17.05 24.85 -11.64
CA GLN A 129 -16.72 24.63 -10.23
C GLN A 129 -16.88 23.15 -9.86
N LEU A 130 -15.97 22.67 -9.03
CA LEU A 130 -16.00 21.32 -8.46
C LEU A 130 -16.58 21.38 -7.04
N PRO A 131 -17.05 20.24 -6.49
CA PRO A 131 -17.33 20.13 -5.06
C PRO A 131 -16.09 20.47 -4.21
N GLU A 132 -16.30 20.99 -2.99
CA GLU A 132 -15.20 21.46 -2.13
C GLU A 132 -14.14 20.38 -1.88
N LYS A 133 -14.57 19.16 -1.56
CA LYS A 133 -13.70 17.99 -1.37
C LYS A 133 -13.83 17.02 -2.55
N ALA A 134 -13.60 17.53 -3.75
CA ALA A 134 -13.58 16.74 -4.99
C ALA A 134 -12.39 15.76 -5.02
N MET A 135 -12.67 14.51 -5.35
CA MET A 135 -11.68 13.44 -5.47
C MET A 135 -11.85 12.68 -6.79
N LEU A 136 -10.76 12.48 -7.52
CA LEU A 136 -10.68 11.48 -8.57
C LEU A 136 -10.07 10.20 -7.98
N LEU A 137 -10.78 9.08 -8.09
CA LEU A 137 -10.30 7.79 -7.62
C LEU A 137 -9.92 6.91 -8.81
N ILE A 138 -8.68 6.45 -8.87
CA ILE A 138 -8.19 5.66 -10.00
C ILE A 138 -7.52 4.35 -9.56
N PHE A 139 -7.65 3.32 -10.38
CA PHE A 139 -6.96 2.04 -10.24
C PHE A 139 -6.07 1.83 -11.46
N GLU A 140 -4.77 1.73 -11.22
CA GLU A 140 -3.73 1.54 -12.23
C GLU A 140 -3.53 0.05 -12.55
N ASP A 141 -2.70 -0.25 -13.55
CA ASP A 141 -2.21 -1.56 -14.00
C ASP A 141 -3.26 -2.58 -14.47
N GLY A 142 -4.53 -2.39 -14.13
CA GLY A 142 -5.63 -3.21 -14.60
C GLY A 142 -5.69 -4.59 -13.96
N ILE A 143 -5.26 -4.76 -12.71
CA ILE A 143 -5.30 -6.07 -12.03
C ILE A 143 -6.74 -6.61 -11.96
N TYR A 144 -6.97 -7.82 -12.48
CA TYR A 144 -8.28 -8.39 -12.81
C TYR A 144 -9.31 -8.31 -11.67
N ASN A 145 -8.93 -8.69 -10.44
CA ASN A 145 -9.84 -8.78 -9.29
C ASN A 145 -10.14 -7.43 -8.61
N THR A 146 -9.39 -6.37 -8.95
CA THR A 146 -9.47 -5.07 -8.27
C THR A 146 -10.88 -4.49 -8.31
N THR A 147 -11.53 -4.52 -9.47
CA THR A 147 -12.84 -3.89 -9.66
C THR A 147 -13.93 -4.58 -8.84
N ALA A 148 -13.91 -5.92 -8.79
CA ALA A 148 -14.83 -6.70 -7.97
C ALA A 148 -14.63 -6.45 -6.46
N LEU A 149 -13.38 -6.32 -6.02
CA LEU A 149 -13.05 -6.08 -4.61
C LEU A 149 -13.41 -4.65 -4.17
N ALA A 150 -13.26 -3.66 -5.05
CA ALA A 150 -13.61 -2.27 -4.79
C ALA A 150 -15.12 -2.00 -4.79
N GLN A 151 -15.90 -2.75 -5.59
CA GLN A 151 -17.31 -2.47 -5.90
C GLN A 151 -18.17 -2.15 -4.67
N SER A 152 -18.05 -2.97 -3.62
CA SER A 152 -18.87 -2.81 -2.41
C SER A 152 -18.63 -1.47 -1.69
N SER A 153 -17.39 -0.97 -1.69
CA SER A 153 -17.07 0.34 -1.10
C SER A 153 -17.61 1.48 -1.97
N LEU A 154 -17.48 1.34 -3.30
CA LEU A 154 -17.97 2.32 -4.27
C LEU A 154 -19.48 2.52 -4.14
N GLU A 155 -20.24 1.43 -4.09
CA GLU A 155 -21.69 1.47 -3.88
C GLU A 155 -22.08 2.07 -2.53
N LYS A 156 -21.39 1.65 -1.46
CA LYS A 156 -21.71 2.07 -0.08
C LYS A 156 -21.53 3.57 0.14
N TYR A 157 -20.51 4.17 -0.45
CA TYR A 157 -20.16 5.59 -0.26
C TYR A 157 -20.51 6.47 -1.47
N ASN A 158 -21.21 5.91 -2.46
CA ASN A 158 -21.50 6.57 -3.73
C ASN A 158 -20.24 7.14 -4.41
N PHE A 159 -19.16 6.36 -4.41
CA PHE A 159 -17.89 6.73 -5.03
C PHE A 159 -17.80 6.15 -6.44
N LYS A 160 -17.34 6.95 -7.39
CA LYS A 160 -17.01 6.57 -8.76
C LYS A 160 -15.51 6.43 -8.90
N ALA A 161 -15.07 5.45 -9.69
CA ALA A 161 -13.66 5.18 -9.92
C ALA A 161 -13.35 5.02 -11.41
N THR A 162 -12.09 5.21 -11.79
CA THR A 162 -11.56 4.86 -13.11
C THR A 162 -10.67 3.62 -13.01
N ALA A 163 -10.90 2.62 -13.85
CA ALA A 163 -9.99 1.49 -14.02
C ALA A 163 -9.11 1.74 -15.26
N LEU A 164 -7.80 1.75 -15.08
CA LEU A 164 -6.83 1.89 -16.15
C LEU A 164 -6.28 0.52 -16.54
N THR A 165 -6.03 0.33 -17.83
CA THR A 165 -5.55 -0.94 -18.39
C THR A 165 -4.40 -0.73 -19.37
N TYR A 166 -3.61 -1.78 -19.60
CA TYR A 166 -2.70 -1.87 -20.75
C TYR A 166 -3.43 -2.49 -21.93
N ALA A 167 -3.27 -1.91 -23.12
CA ALA A 167 -3.99 -2.36 -24.31
C ALA A 167 -3.60 -3.78 -24.73
N GLU A 168 -2.34 -4.19 -24.54
CA GLU A 168 -1.87 -5.54 -24.89
C GLU A 168 -2.60 -6.65 -24.12
N SER A 169 -3.06 -6.37 -22.89
CA SER A 169 -3.72 -7.34 -22.04
C SER A 169 -5.17 -7.63 -22.46
N LEU A 170 -5.76 -6.80 -23.33
CA LEU A 170 -7.19 -6.85 -23.63
C LEU A 170 -7.61 -8.13 -24.35
N SER A 171 -6.72 -8.71 -25.15
CA SER A 171 -6.95 -9.91 -25.95
C SER A 171 -6.56 -11.21 -25.25
N ASP A 172 -5.89 -11.15 -24.10
CA ASP A 172 -5.42 -12.34 -23.38
C ASP A 172 -6.47 -12.85 -22.39
N ILE A 173 -7.13 -13.97 -22.74
CA ILE A 173 -8.16 -14.59 -21.90
C ILE A 173 -7.61 -15.26 -20.64
N HIS A 174 -6.30 -15.46 -20.54
CA HIS A 174 -5.60 -15.99 -19.38
C HIS A 174 -4.91 -14.89 -18.56
N SER A 175 -5.15 -13.63 -18.93
CA SER A 175 -4.52 -12.49 -18.30
C SER A 175 -4.88 -12.40 -16.82
N GLN A 176 -3.89 -12.06 -16.00
CA GLN A 176 -4.10 -11.62 -14.62
C GLN A 176 -4.64 -10.17 -14.56
N TYR A 177 -4.84 -9.55 -15.73
CA TYR A 177 -5.33 -8.20 -15.91
C TYR A 177 -6.73 -8.17 -16.53
N ILE A 178 -7.36 -6.99 -16.49
CA ILE A 178 -8.70 -6.72 -17.01
C ILE A 178 -8.70 -6.90 -18.54
N THR A 179 -9.53 -7.81 -19.03
CA THR A 179 -9.71 -8.08 -20.47
C THR A 179 -10.79 -7.18 -21.08
N ALA A 180 -10.92 -7.21 -22.41
CA ALA A 180 -12.02 -6.51 -23.12
C ALA A 180 -13.42 -6.91 -22.62
N ALA A 181 -13.63 -8.19 -22.29
CA ALA A 181 -14.91 -8.66 -21.76
C ALA A 181 -15.21 -8.05 -20.39
N ASN A 182 -14.21 -7.92 -19.53
CA ASN A 182 -14.34 -7.26 -18.23
C ASN A 182 -14.65 -5.77 -18.39
N MET A 183 -13.94 -5.07 -19.28
CA MET A 183 -14.17 -3.64 -19.54
C MET A 183 -15.60 -3.35 -20.00
N ARG A 184 -16.16 -4.17 -20.91
CA ARG A 184 -17.55 -3.99 -21.36
C ARG A 184 -18.55 -4.12 -20.20
N SER A 185 -18.31 -5.04 -19.26
CA SER A 185 -19.11 -5.16 -18.03
C SER A 185 -18.99 -3.93 -17.12
N LEU A 186 -17.79 -3.36 -17.01
CA LEU A 186 -17.58 -2.12 -16.24
C LEU A 186 -18.32 -0.93 -16.85
N LEU A 187 -18.45 -0.86 -18.18
CA LEU A 187 -19.22 0.20 -18.85
C LEU A 187 -20.73 0.11 -18.61
N GLU A 188 -21.25 -1.08 -18.31
CA GLU A 188 -22.65 -1.25 -17.87
C GLU A 188 -22.85 -0.82 -16.40
N ASN A 189 -21.75 -0.71 -15.64
CA ASN A 189 -21.74 -0.32 -14.24
C ASN A 189 -21.52 1.19 -14.08
N SER A 190 -22.51 1.89 -13.52
CA SER A 190 -22.45 3.35 -13.36
C SER A 190 -21.34 3.87 -12.44
N TYR A 191 -20.68 3.01 -11.65
CA TYR A 191 -19.61 3.40 -10.73
C TYR A 191 -18.21 3.41 -11.36
N TRP A 192 -18.07 2.94 -12.60
CA TRP A 192 -16.77 2.84 -13.25
C TRP A 192 -16.65 3.71 -14.50
N GLU A 193 -15.45 4.22 -14.73
CA GLU A 193 -14.97 4.74 -16.01
C GLU A 193 -13.71 3.98 -16.42
N LEU A 194 -13.32 4.09 -17.68
CA LEU A 194 -12.11 3.46 -18.20
C LEU A 194 -11.02 4.51 -18.45
N GLY A 195 -9.77 4.12 -18.25
CA GLY A 195 -8.57 4.89 -18.59
C GLY A 195 -7.50 3.98 -19.19
N SER A 196 -6.35 4.54 -19.54
CA SER A 196 -5.24 3.81 -20.14
C SER A 196 -3.96 3.98 -19.33
N ASN A 197 -3.22 2.90 -19.11
CA ASN A 197 -1.81 2.92 -18.71
C ASN A 197 -0.86 2.79 -19.90
N GLY A 198 -1.38 2.65 -21.13
CA GLY A 198 -0.61 2.62 -22.37
C GLY A 198 -0.81 1.33 -23.14
N TYR A 199 0.10 1.04 -24.06
CA TYR A 199 0.10 -0.22 -24.78
C TYR A 199 0.50 -1.39 -23.89
N ARG A 200 1.64 -1.25 -23.19
CA ARG A 200 2.31 -2.32 -22.46
C ARG A 200 3.09 -1.83 -21.24
N LEU A 201 3.45 -2.77 -20.38
CA LEU A 201 4.39 -2.56 -19.28
C LEU A 201 5.75 -3.17 -19.64
N ALA A 202 6.62 -2.38 -20.28
CA ALA A 202 7.94 -2.83 -20.72
C ALA A 202 9.05 -1.87 -20.30
N TYR A 203 10.23 -2.42 -20.03
CA TYR A 203 11.38 -1.71 -19.52
C TYR A 203 12.53 -1.76 -20.53
N ILE A 204 13.32 -0.69 -20.58
CA ILE A 204 14.49 -0.55 -21.44
C ILE A 204 15.65 -0.02 -20.62
N ASN A 205 16.86 -0.24 -21.13
CA ASN A 205 18.10 0.24 -20.55
C ASN A 205 18.29 -0.26 -19.11
N VAL A 206 17.97 -1.53 -18.85
CA VAL A 206 17.92 -2.11 -17.50
C VAL A 206 19.31 -2.50 -17.02
N TYR A 207 19.63 -2.13 -15.78
CA TYR A 207 20.84 -2.57 -15.07
C TYR A 207 20.50 -3.22 -13.72
N ASP A 208 21.28 -4.24 -13.36
CA ASP A 208 21.17 -4.89 -12.06
C ASP A 208 21.87 -4.11 -10.92
N LEU A 209 21.83 -4.66 -9.70
CA LEU A 209 22.47 -4.05 -8.52
C LEU A 209 23.99 -3.84 -8.68
N TYR A 210 24.63 -4.62 -9.55
CA TYR A 210 26.08 -4.70 -9.77
C TYR A 210 26.55 -3.93 -11.00
N GLY A 211 25.61 -3.41 -11.81
CA GLY A 211 25.89 -2.65 -13.02
C GLY A 211 25.98 -3.49 -14.28
N ASN A 212 25.53 -4.74 -14.25
CA ASN A 212 25.41 -5.56 -15.46
C ASN A 212 24.21 -5.10 -16.29
N TYR A 213 24.41 -5.03 -17.61
CA TYR A 213 23.37 -4.62 -18.54
C TYR A 213 22.41 -5.77 -18.87
N TYR A 214 21.13 -5.60 -18.57
CA TYR A 214 20.07 -6.58 -18.80
C TYR A 214 19.25 -6.29 -20.07
N GLY A 215 19.47 -5.14 -20.72
CA GLY A 215 18.79 -4.81 -21.96
C GLY A 215 17.37 -4.29 -21.74
N HIS A 216 16.44 -4.86 -22.49
CA HIS A 216 15.01 -4.61 -22.37
C HIS A 216 14.33 -5.79 -21.67
N LEU A 217 13.26 -5.51 -20.93
CA LEU A 217 12.48 -6.52 -20.25
C LEU A 217 10.99 -6.31 -20.50
N ASN A 218 10.27 -7.38 -20.83
CA ASN A 218 8.81 -7.37 -20.74
C ASN A 218 8.35 -7.50 -19.27
N THR A 219 7.03 -7.38 -19.03
CA THR A 219 6.48 -7.46 -17.66
C THR A 219 6.84 -8.75 -16.94
N ASN A 220 6.69 -9.90 -17.62
CA ASN A 220 6.90 -11.21 -17.00
C ASN A 220 8.38 -11.44 -16.69
N GLU A 221 9.27 -11.01 -17.59
CA GLU A 221 10.70 -11.02 -17.34
C GLU A 221 11.05 -10.18 -16.11
N TYR A 222 10.55 -8.93 -16.05
CA TYR A 222 10.79 -8.01 -14.94
C TYR A 222 10.34 -8.59 -13.58
N VAL A 223 9.15 -9.19 -13.51
CA VAL A 223 8.62 -9.77 -12.27
C VAL A 223 9.47 -10.93 -11.73
N ASN A 224 10.20 -11.65 -12.59
CA ASN A 224 11.11 -12.71 -12.16
C ASN A 224 12.45 -12.18 -11.63
N ILE A 225 12.89 -11.02 -12.12
CA ILE A 225 14.24 -10.50 -11.87
C ILE A 225 14.30 -9.28 -10.94
N TYR A 226 13.19 -8.61 -10.62
CA TYR A 226 13.19 -7.30 -9.96
C TYR A 226 13.99 -7.26 -8.64
N ARG A 227 14.09 -8.39 -7.92
CA ARG A 227 14.87 -8.51 -6.67
C ARG A 227 16.38 -8.30 -6.86
N TYR A 228 16.87 -8.49 -8.08
CA TYR A 228 18.27 -8.30 -8.46
C TYR A 228 18.53 -6.91 -9.05
N LEU A 229 17.51 -6.07 -9.17
CA LEU A 229 17.61 -4.76 -9.80
C LEU A 229 17.75 -3.63 -8.77
N LYS A 230 18.41 -2.56 -9.20
CA LYS A 230 18.13 -1.20 -8.70
C LYS A 230 17.12 -0.53 -9.62
N ARG A 231 16.58 0.62 -9.21
CA ARG A 231 15.78 1.48 -10.08
C ARG A 231 16.67 2.23 -11.10
N ASP A 232 17.44 1.47 -11.88
CA ASP A 232 18.29 1.92 -12.98
C ASP A 232 17.79 1.28 -14.28
N TYR A 233 16.63 1.76 -14.71
CA TYR A 233 15.95 1.39 -15.94
C TYR A 233 14.96 2.48 -16.30
N ASN A 234 14.47 2.46 -17.54
CA ASN A 234 13.41 3.33 -18.02
C ASN A 234 12.21 2.50 -18.48
N HIS A 235 11.02 3.07 -18.41
CA HIS A 235 9.89 2.50 -19.16
C HIS A 235 10.15 2.66 -20.66
N TYR A 236 9.59 1.78 -21.49
CA TYR A 236 9.80 1.72 -22.94
C TYR A 236 9.61 3.07 -23.65
N LEU A 237 8.68 3.89 -23.16
CA LEU A 237 8.38 5.21 -23.75
C LEU A 237 9.28 6.34 -23.23
N MET A 238 10.15 6.11 -22.24
CA MET A 238 10.79 7.19 -21.47
C MET A 238 12.15 7.65 -21.97
N ASP A 239 12.86 6.83 -22.75
CA ASP A 239 14.21 7.14 -23.20
C ASP A 239 14.49 6.55 -24.60
N PHE A 240 15.64 6.91 -25.16
CA PHE A 240 16.22 6.21 -26.29
C PHE A 240 16.57 4.77 -25.91
N LEU A 241 16.55 3.85 -26.87
CA LEU A 241 17.24 2.56 -26.71
C LEU A 241 18.74 2.79 -26.62
N ARG A 242 19.39 2.15 -25.65
CA ARG A 242 20.82 2.30 -25.38
C ARG A 242 21.52 0.95 -25.25
N ASP A 243 22.81 0.94 -25.53
CA ASP A 243 23.68 -0.21 -25.29
C ASP A 243 24.19 -0.25 -23.83
N GLU A 244 25.02 -1.25 -23.54
CA GLU A 244 25.63 -1.46 -22.21
C GLU A 244 26.47 -0.26 -21.73
N ASP A 245 27.02 0.53 -22.66
CA ASP A 245 27.81 1.74 -22.40
C ASP A 245 26.94 3.02 -22.31
N ARG A 246 25.60 2.86 -22.32
CA ARG A 246 24.58 3.93 -22.31
C ARG A 246 24.61 4.83 -23.55
N LEU A 247 25.24 4.38 -24.64
CA LEU A 247 25.24 5.06 -25.92
C LEU A 247 23.93 4.77 -26.65
N ARG A 248 23.43 5.75 -27.41
CA ARG A 248 22.17 5.61 -28.14
C ARG A 248 22.34 4.61 -29.29
N GLU A 249 21.44 3.63 -29.36
CA GLU A 249 21.40 2.64 -30.45
C GLU A 249 20.44 3.02 -31.57
N GLU A 250 19.49 3.91 -31.29
CA GLU A 250 18.51 4.37 -32.27
C GLU A 250 18.71 5.86 -32.63
N SER A 251 18.34 6.20 -33.86
CA SER A 251 18.29 7.59 -34.32
C SER A 251 17.05 8.30 -33.78
N GLU A 252 17.02 9.64 -33.83
CA GLU A 252 15.82 10.42 -33.46
C GLU A 252 14.58 10.01 -34.27
N THR A 253 14.74 9.69 -35.56
CA THR A 253 13.66 9.19 -36.41
C THR A 253 13.16 7.82 -35.93
N ALA A 254 14.06 6.89 -35.64
CA ALA A 254 13.70 5.55 -35.17
C ALA A 254 13.03 5.59 -33.79
N MET A 255 13.51 6.44 -32.88
CA MET A 255 12.89 6.68 -31.58
C MET A 255 11.45 7.21 -31.74
N ARG A 256 11.26 8.20 -32.62
CA ARG A 256 9.93 8.75 -32.92
C ARG A 256 9.00 7.67 -33.47
N GLU A 257 9.44 6.93 -34.49
CA GLU A 257 8.66 5.85 -35.09
C GLU A 257 8.26 4.79 -34.06
N ARG A 258 9.16 4.43 -33.14
CA ARG A 258 8.92 3.46 -32.07
C ARG A 258 7.86 3.95 -31.08
N ILE A 259 7.95 5.19 -30.62
CA ILE A 259 6.99 5.79 -29.68
C ILE A 259 5.62 5.96 -30.37
N GLU A 260 5.60 6.53 -31.58
CA GLU A 260 4.37 6.70 -32.35
C GLU A 260 3.68 5.36 -32.61
N TRP A 261 4.45 4.32 -32.94
CA TRP A 261 3.94 2.96 -33.13
C TRP A 261 3.26 2.42 -31.87
N ASP A 262 3.86 2.58 -30.68
CA ASP A 262 3.30 2.11 -29.40
C ASP A 262 1.92 2.75 -29.11
N TYR A 263 1.80 4.08 -29.23
CA TYR A 263 0.51 4.77 -29.08
C TYR A 263 -0.51 4.37 -30.15
N ASN A 264 -0.08 4.19 -31.40
CA ASN A 264 -0.98 3.77 -32.49
C ASN A 264 -1.51 2.35 -32.25
N GLN A 265 -0.67 1.40 -31.83
CA GLN A 265 -1.12 0.05 -31.49
C GLN A 265 -2.12 0.06 -30.33
N MET A 266 -1.83 0.83 -29.27
CA MET A 266 -2.77 1.02 -28.17
C MET A 266 -4.10 1.59 -28.66
N GLY A 267 -4.07 2.62 -29.51
CA GLY A 267 -5.26 3.25 -30.08
C GLY A 267 -6.09 2.28 -30.91
N ASP A 268 -5.44 1.50 -31.78
CA ASP A 268 -6.08 0.49 -32.63
C ASP A 268 -6.77 -0.60 -31.79
N MET A 269 -6.12 -1.09 -30.73
CA MET A 269 -6.68 -2.12 -29.86
C MET A 269 -7.90 -1.61 -29.07
N TYR A 270 -7.81 -0.42 -28.46
CA TYR A 270 -8.98 0.16 -27.78
C TYR A 270 -10.12 0.46 -28.76
N ALA A 271 -9.82 1.00 -29.95
CA ALA A 271 -10.82 1.25 -30.97
C ALA A 271 -11.49 -0.04 -31.45
N ALA A 272 -10.75 -1.14 -31.60
CA ALA A 272 -11.28 -2.43 -31.98
C ALA A 272 -12.19 -3.05 -30.89
N GLU A 273 -11.78 -2.98 -29.63
CA GLU A 273 -12.48 -3.65 -28.52
C GLU A 273 -13.61 -2.83 -27.89
N LEU A 274 -13.44 -1.51 -27.81
CA LEU A 274 -14.36 -0.57 -27.16
C LEU A 274 -15.06 0.39 -28.12
N GLY A 275 -14.51 0.60 -29.32
CA GLY A 275 -15.00 1.61 -30.27
C GLY A 275 -14.55 3.04 -29.98
N TYR A 276 -13.72 3.25 -28.95
CA TYR A 276 -13.14 4.54 -28.58
C TYR A 276 -11.85 4.35 -27.77
N ILE A 277 -11.02 5.40 -27.68
CA ILE A 277 -9.82 5.42 -26.84
C ILE A 277 -10.19 6.08 -25.50
N PRO A 278 -9.90 5.46 -24.34
CA PRO A 278 -10.13 6.07 -23.04
C PRO A 278 -9.46 7.45 -22.90
N SER A 279 -10.15 8.41 -22.27
CA SER A 279 -9.69 9.81 -22.25
C SER A 279 -8.62 10.11 -21.19
N LEU A 280 -8.57 9.35 -20.10
CA LEU A 280 -7.61 9.51 -19.02
C LEU A 280 -6.41 8.60 -19.25
N TYR A 281 -5.21 9.19 -19.19
CA TYR A 281 -3.94 8.48 -19.29
C TYR A 281 -3.10 8.64 -18.01
N VAL A 282 -2.39 7.60 -17.62
CA VAL A 282 -1.31 7.68 -16.63
C VAL A 282 -0.03 7.23 -17.33
N LEU A 283 0.87 8.19 -17.55
CA LEU A 283 2.18 7.93 -18.14
C LEU A 283 3.12 7.33 -17.08
N MET A 284 3.75 6.23 -17.46
CA MET A 284 4.76 5.57 -16.63
C MET A 284 6.13 5.60 -17.32
N HIS A 285 7.23 5.94 -16.62
CA HIS A 285 7.29 6.37 -15.23
C HIS A 285 6.89 7.84 -15.05
N SER A 286 6.14 8.11 -13.99
CA SER A 286 5.86 9.46 -13.54
C SER A 286 7.12 10.12 -12.97
N ASN A 287 7.13 11.45 -12.89
CA ASN A 287 8.22 12.27 -12.33
C ASN A 287 9.54 12.21 -13.12
N THR A 288 9.48 12.04 -14.45
CA THR A 288 10.66 12.02 -15.34
C THR A 288 11.07 13.42 -15.84
N GLY A 289 10.76 14.48 -15.08
CA GLY A 289 11.05 15.88 -15.42
C GLY A 289 10.06 16.52 -16.41
N ALA A 290 9.55 15.76 -17.37
CA ALA A 290 8.43 16.11 -18.24
C ALA A 290 7.73 14.80 -18.69
N PHE A 291 7.51 14.58 -19.98
CA PHE A 291 6.86 13.38 -20.53
C PHE A 291 7.88 12.29 -20.94
N GLY A 292 9.10 12.35 -20.43
CA GLY A 292 10.20 11.49 -20.84
C GLY A 292 11.51 11.93 -20.19
N TYR A 293 12.42 10.99 -19.97
CA TYR A 293 13.74 11.24 -19.37
C TYR A 293 14.64 12.07 -20.31
N ASP A 294 14.61 11.78 -21.61
CA ASP A 294 15.31 12.58 -22.62
C ASP A 294 14.38 13.68 -23.20
N PRO A 295 14.84 14.93 -23.38
CA PRO A 295 14.00 16.02 -23.91
C PRO A 295 13.38 15.74 -25.29
N LEU A 296 14.08 15.02 -26.16
CA LEU A 296 13.55 14.68 -27.49
C LEU A 296 12.44 13.64 -27.39
N VAL A 297 12.62 12.64 -26.54
CA VAL A 297 11.60 11.63 -26.21
C VAL A 297 10.38 12.29 -25.58
N SER A 298 10.60 13.19 -24.60
CA SER A 298 9.53 13.95 -23.97
C SER A 298 8.72 14.78 -24.97
N THR A 299 9.35 15.31 -26.02
CA THR A 299 8.64 16.08 -27.06
C THR A 299 7.68 15.18 -27.84
N VAL A 300 8.13 13.99 -28.25
CA VAL A 300 7.29 13.03 -28.99
C VAL A 300 6.15 12.52 -28.09
N ASN A 301 6.42 12.16 -26.84
CA ASN A 301 5.36 11.75 -25.90
C ASN A 301 4.34 12.87 -25.68
N GLN A 302 4.78 14.12 -25.50
CA GLN A 302 3.87 15.24 -25.34
C GLN A 302 2.94 15.39 -26.56
N GLU A 303 3.49 15.30 -27.78
CA GLU A 303 2.71 15.34 -29.02
C GLU A 303 1.66 14.22 -29.05
N MET A 304 2.07 12.98 -28.79
CA MET A 304 1.17 11.82 -28.82
C MET A 304 0.10 11.88 -27.72
N ILE A 305 0.48 12.24 -26.49
CA ILE A 305 -0.43 12.32 -25.35
C ILE A 305 -1.50 13.38 -25.57
N THR A 306 -1.10 14.58 -26.01
CA THR A 306 -2.03 15.70 -26.18
C THR A 306 -2.97 15.53 -27.39
N GLN A 307 -2.57 14.74 -28.39
CA GLN A 307 -3.42 14.37 -29.53
C GLN A 307 -4.40 13.24 -29.19
N THR A 308 -4.01 12.32 -28.30
CA THR A 308 -4.76 11.09 -28.03
C THR A 308 -5.70 11.21 -26.83
N PHE A 309 -5.24 11.87 -25.77
CA PHE A 309 -5.93 11.87 -24.48
C PHE A 309 -6.51 13.23 -24.12
N GLY A 310 -7.57 13.22 -23.31
CA GLY A 310 -8.15 14.43 -22.74
C GLY A 310 -7.41 14.93 -21.50
N MET A 311 -6.71 14.04 -20.79
CA MET A 311 -5.93 14.37 -19.60
C MET A 311 -4.81 13.33 -19.37
N ASN A 312 -3.76 13.73 -18.67
CA ASN A 312 -2.65 12.84 -18.32
C ASN A 312 -2.13 13.10 -16.89
N PHE A 313 -1.89 12.02 -16.17
CA PHE A 313 -1.13 12.02 -14.92
C PHE A 313 0.33 11.72 -15.20
N ASN A 314 1.14 12.75 -15.06
CA ASN A 314 2.58 12.70 -15.30
C ASN A 314 3.38 12.68 -13.98
N ARG A 315 2.74 13.08 -12.88
CA ARG A 315 3.37 13.25 -11.57
C ARG A 315 2.78 12.30 -10.53
N GLN A 316 3.60 11.97 -9.54
CA GLN A 316 3.23 11.14 -8.38
C GLN A 316 3.84 11.74 -7.11
N GLY A 317 3.13 11.63 -5.99
CA GLY A 317 3.64 11.98 -4.66
C GLY A 317 2.73 12.97 -3.94
N SER A 318 2.22 13.98 -4.65
CA SER A 318 1.14 14.85 -4.16
C SER A 318 -0.20 14.46 -4.77
N CYS A 319 -1.29 14.57 -4.01
CA CYS A 319 -2.64 14.30 -4.49
C CYS A 319 -3.31 15.52 -5.12
N TYR A 320 -2.89 16.76 -4.84
CA TYR A 320 -3.67 17.96 -5.15
C TYR A 320 -3.45 18.52 -6.57
N ASN A 321 -4.55 18.86 -7.26
CA ASN A 321 -4.54 19.42 -8.61
C ASN A 321 -5.47 20.64 -8.73
N ASN A 322 -5.02 21.66 -9.45
CA ASN A 322 -5.76 22.90 -9.69
C ASN A 322 -5.44 23.49 -11.09
N LEU A 323 -6.06 24.61 -11.45
CA LEU A 323 -5.85 25.29 -12.74
C LEU A 323 -4.44 25.89 -12.94
N GLU A 324 -3.57 25.87 -11.92
CA GLU A 324 -2.17 26.29 -12.06
C GLU A 324 -1.31 25.20 -12.72
N SER A 325 -1.76 23.95 -12.66
CA SER A 325 -1.15 22.82 -13.35
C SER A 325 -1.83 22.55 -14.70
N SER A 326 -1.10 21.96 -15.65
CA SER A 326 -1.69 21.51 -16.91
C SER A 326 -2.55 20.26 -16.68
N ILE A 327 -3.67 20.13 -17.40
CA ILE A 327 -4.47 18.89 -17.44
C ILE A 327 -3.67 17.68 -17.96
N TYR A 328 -2.52 17.92 -18.60
CA TYR A 328 -1.60 16.88 -19.06
C TYR A 328 -0.42 16.62 -18.10
N ASP A 329 -0.30 17.39 -17.02
CA ASP A 329 0.76 17.25 -16.01
C ASP A 329 0.14 17.08 -14.61
N LEU A 330 -0.94 16.31 -14.52
CA LEU A 330 -1.63 16.06 -13.26
C LEU A 330 -0.78 15.19 -12.32
N THR A 331 -0.99 15.34 -11.02
CA THR A 331 -0.35 14.56 -9.96
C THR A 331 -1.35 13.68 -9.22
N ARG A 332 -0.86 12.58 -8.64
CA ARG A 332 -1.66 11.66 -7.82
C ARG A 332 -0.87 11.15 -6.62
N LEU A 333 -1.59 10.79 -5.56
CA LEU A 333 -1.04 10.02 -4.45
C LEU A 333 -1.44 8.55 -4.61
N GLN A 334 -0.47 7.69 -4.85
CA GLN A 334 -0.68 6.25 -4.96
C GLN A 334 -0.60 5.62 -3.57
N SER A 335 -1.70 5.08 -3.07
CA SER A 335 -1.73 4.35 -1.81
C SER A 335 -0.91 3.06 -1.90
N ARG A 336 -0.17 2.75 -0.84
CA ARG A 336 0.71 1.58 -0.75
C ARG A 336 0.19 0.54 0.23
N ASN A 337 0.73 -0.68 0.15
CA ASN A 337 0.38 -1.81 1.03
C ASN A 337 0.69 -1.54 2.52
N TYR A 338 1.60 -0.62 2.81
CA TYR A 338 1.96 -0.19 4.18
C TYR A 338 1.21 1.04 4.67
N PHE A 339 0.37 1.69 3.86
CA PHE A 339 -0.41 2.83 4.31
C PHE A 339 -1.56 2.35 5.20
N TYR A 340 -1.48 2.65 6.50
CA TYR A 340 -2.66 2.58 7.35
C TYR A 340 -3.62 3.73 7.03
N THR A 341 -4.85 3.68 7.56
CA THR A 341 -5.90 4.65 7.22
C THR A 341 -5.45 6.09 7.49
N ASN A 342 -4.93 6.35 8.70
CA ASN A 342 -4.45 7.67 9.08
C ASN A 342 -3.25 8.15 8.28
N HIS A 343 -2.42 7.24 7.76
CA HIS A 343 -1.34 7.58 6.86
C HIS A 343 -1.87 8.26 5.60
N LEU A 344 -2.82 7.62 4.90
CA LEU A 344 -3.43 8.19 3.70
C LEU A 344 -4.07 9.55 4.00
N LEU A 345 -4.78 9.67 5.13
CA LEU A 345 -5.38 10.94 5.53
C LEU A 345 -4.34 12.01 5.85
N MET A 346 -3.22 11.63 6.48
CA MET A 346 -2.12 12.54 6.83
C MET A 346 -1.48 13.12 5.57
N ARG A 347 -1.25 12.28 4.56
CA ARG A 347 -0.71 12.72 3.26
C ARG A 347 -1.66 13.68 2.54
N ILE A 348 -2.97 13.39 2.57
CA ILE A 348 -3.98 14.28 1.98
C ILE A 348 -4.06 15.60 2.77
N TRP A 349 -4.01 15.54 4.10
CA TRP A 349 -3.99 16.71 4.96
C TRP A 349 -2.78 17.61 4.66
N ASP A 350 -1.60 17.04 4.50
CA ASP A 350 -0.38 17.79 4.18
C ASP A 350 -0.48 18.50 2.83
N ASP A 351 -0.97 17.78 1.80
CA ASP A 351 -1.13 18.32 0.44
C ASP A 351 -2.19 19.43 0.34
N THR A 352 -3.24 19.37 1.15
CA THR A 352 -4.45 20.19 0.95
C THR A 352 -4.76 21.17 2.08
N GLY A 353 -4.26 20.90 3.29
CA GLY A 353 -4.68 21.59 4.52
C GLY A 353 -6.15 21.36 4.90
N HIS A 354 -6.87 20.43 4.25
CA HIS A 354 -8.27 20.15 4.54
C HIS A 354 -8.44 19.48 5.92
N ASP A 355 -9.56 19.77 6.59
CA ASP A 355 -9.92 19.02 7.79
C ASP A 355 -10.15 17.53 7.46
N MET A 356 -9.47 16.65 8.17
CA MET A 356 -9.57 15.20 7.99
C MET A 356 -10.23 14.52 9.19
N ALA A 357 -11.09 13.53 8.91
CA ALA A 357 -11.67 12.67 9.92
C ALA A 357 -10.68 11.57 10.32
N PHE A 358 -9.58 11.95 10.98
CA PHE A 358 -8.60 11.01 11.52
C PHE A 358 -9.27 9.96 12.40
N VAL A 359 -8.90 8.70 12.19
CA VAL A 359 -9.52 7.54 12.83
C VAL A 359 -8.83 7.29 14.17
N VAL A 360 -9.59 7.38 15.26
CA VAL A 360 -9.11 7.06 16.62
C VAL A 360 -9.32 5.58 16.96
N GLY A 361 -10.40 4.97 16.47
CA GLY A 361 -10.74 3.58 16.78
C GLY A 361 -11.35 3.43 18.18
N ASP A 362 -10.76 2.62 19.04
CA ASP A 362 -11.20 2.38 20.43
C ASP A 362 -10.93 3.62 21.31
N GLU A 363 -11.98 4.42 21.54
CA GLU A 363 -11.89 5.65 22.35
C GLU A 363 -11.55 5.40 23.82
N GLU A 364 -11.96 4.25 24.40
CA GLU A 364 -11.63 3.90 25.78
C GLU A 364 -10.13 3.61 25.91
N GLU A 365 -9.55 2.94 24.92
CA GLU A 365 -8.12 2.72 24.86
C GLU A 365 -7.35 4.02 24.60
N ALA A 366 -7.81 4.81 23.64
CA ALA A 366 -7.20 6.11 23.30
C ALA A 366 -7.15 7.06 24.51
N ALA A 367 -8.18 7.04 25.37
CA ALA A 367 -8.23 7.85 26.57
C ALA A 367 -7.08 7.59 27.55
N LYS A 368 -6.38 6.44 27.47
CA LYS A 368 -5.23 6.09 28.32
C LYS A 368 -3.91 6.67 27.84
N TRP A 369 -3.88 7.32 26.67
CA TRP A 369 -2.66 7.86 26.07
C TRP A 369 -2.75 9.37 25.85
N TYR A 370 -1.63 10.07 26.04
CA TYR A 370 -1.41 11.37 25.42
C TYR A 370 -0.82 11.13 24.03
N VAL A 371 -1.45 11.65 22.98
CA VAL A 371 -0.84 11.73 21.64
C VAL A 371 -0.39 13.18 21.51
N ASP A 372 0.92 13.38 21.55
CA ASP A 372 1.55 14.71 21.60
C ASP A 372 1.95 15.20 20.21
N GLU A 373 2.36 14.28 19.33
CA GLU A 373 2.73 14.54 17.93
C GLU A 373 2.16 13.41 17.05
N GLY A 374 1.65 13.74 15.86
CA GLY A 374 0.99 12.78 14.97
C GLY A 374 -0.42 12.36 15.41
N VAL A 375 -0.90 11.23 14.89
CA VAL A 375 -2.23 10.68 15.19
C VAL A 375 -2.14 9.19 15.51
N ALA A 376 -2.99 8.72 16.44
CA ALA A 376 -3.00 7.32 16.85
C ALA A 376 -4.36 6.66 16.60
N GLU A 377 -4.34 5.47 16.00
CA GLU A 377 -5.50 4.59 15.81
C GLU A 377 -5.37 3.37 16.73
N PHE A 378 -6.43 3.07 17.49
CA PHE A 378 -6.52 1.93 18.41
C PHE A 378 -7.50 0.91 17.86
N LYS A 379 -7.00 -0.26 17.44
CA LYS A 379 -7.81 -1.23 16.70
C LYS A 379 -7.54 -2.66 17.15
N GLY A 380 -8.49 -3.20 17.92
CA GLY A 380 -8.46 -4.58 18.41
C GLY A 380 -7.37 -4.78 19.46
N ASN A 381 -6.16 -5.11 19.04
CA ASN A 381 -4.97 -5.26 19.87
C ASN A 381 -3.76 -4.48 19.30
N LYS A 382 -3.99 -3.59 18.33
CA LYS A 382 -2.97 -2.79 17.66
C LYS A 382 -3.12 -1.32 18.00
N ILE A 383 -2.00 -0.68 18.27
CA ILE A 383 -1.87 0.78 18.34
C ILE A 383 -1.03 1.19 17.13
N ILE A 384 -1.61 1.97 16.24
CA ILE A 384 -0.95 2.49 15.04
C ILE A 384 -0.70 3.97 15.30
N LEU A 385 0.57 4.37 15.39
CA LEU A 385 0.98 5.76 15.54
C LEU A 385 1.55 6.25 14.21
N THR A 386 0.78 7.12 13.55
CA THR A 386 1.16 7.76 12.29
C THR A 386 1.86 9.09 12.59
N SER A 387 3.07 9.28 12.07
CA SER A 387 3.82 10.52 12.21
C SER A 387 3.22 11.66 11.38
N GLU A 388 3.56 12.89 11.73
CA GLU A 388 3.41 14.01 10.78
C GLU A 388 4.48 13.92 9.67
N PRO A 389 4.25 14.58 8.51
CA PRO A 389 5.21 14.66 7.41
C PRO A 389 6.59 15.18 7.86
N TYR A 390 7.65 14.45 7.54
CA TYR A 390 9.05 14.73 7.91
C TYR A 390 9.32 14.90 9.42
N ALA A 391 8.36 14.53 10.27
CA ALA A 391 8.39 14.73 11.71
C ALA A 391 8.23 13.41 12.47
N ALA A 392 8.23 13.49 13.80
CA ALA A 392 7.99 12.35 14.67
C ALA A 392 6.48 12.25 15.00
N GLY A 393 6.01 11.04 15.23
CA GLY A 393 4.83 10.76 16.02
C GLY A 393 5.28 10.41 17.44
N ALA A 394 4.58 10.93 18.45
CA ALA A 394 4.92 10.73 19.84
C ALA A 394 3.67 10.54 20.69
N MET A 395 3.61 9.44 21.44
CA MET A 395 2.53 9.18 22.39
C MET A 395 3.04 8.63 23.72
N THR A 396 2.45 9.06 24.83
CA THR A 396 2.87 8.72 26.20
C THR A 396 1.71 8.11 26.99
N LEU A 397 1.95 7.00 27.69
CA LEU A 397 0.94 6.35 28.53
C LEU A 397 0.62 7.22 29.76
N LYS A 398 -0.66 7.45 30.02
CA LYS A 398 -1.13 8.30 31.13
C LYS A 398 -0.98 7.61 32.48
N ASP A 399 -0.78 8.42 33.52
CA ASP A 399 -0.89 8.06 34.93
C ASP A 399 0.00 6.88 35.40
N VAL A 400 1.09 6.61 34.66
CA VAL A 400 2.01 5.50 34.93
C VAL A 400 3.46 6.03 34.99
N LEU A 401 3.95 6.23 36.21
CA LEU A 401 5.35 6.60 36.49
C LEU A 401 6.09 5.41 37.08
N LEU A 402 6.88 4.73 36.26
CA LEU A 402 7.54 3.47 36.60
C LEU A 402 9.02 3.68 36.89
N SER A 403 9.51 3.02 37.94
CA SER A 403 10.94 2.78 38.11
C SER A 403 11.33 1.48 37.43
N ASP A 404 10.70 0.36 37.74
CA ASP A 404 11.04 -0.92 37.13
C ASP A 404 9.92 -1.34 36.16
N VAL A 405 10.29 -1.95 35.03
CA VAL A 405 9.35 -2.27 33.96
C VAL A 405 9.74 -3.57 33.24
N ASP A 406 8.76 -4.43 32.99
CA ASP A 406 8.86 -5.57 32.08
C ASP A 406 7.82 -5.36 30.97
N LEU A 407 8.28 -4.95 29.80
CA LEU A 407 7.45 -4.63 28.65
C LEU A 407 7.63 -5.71 27.58
N THR A 408 6.52 -6.22 27.05
CA THR A 408 6.51 -7.07 25.86
C THR A 408 5.58 -6.45 24.82
N VAL A 409 6.01 -6.39 23.56
CA VAL A 409 5.21 -5.87 22.44
C VAL A 409 5.71 -6.47 21.12
N THR A 410 4.80 -6.68 20.17
CA THR A 410 5.13 -7.04 18.79
C THR A 410 5.10 -5.79 17.92
N LEU A 411 6.21 -5.51 17.25
CA LEU A 411 6.44 -4.34 16.42
C LEU A 411 6.24 -4.74 14.95
N GLN A 412 5.32 -4.05 14.26
CA GLN A 412 4.91 -4.33 12.87
C GLN A 412 5.00 -3.10 11.94
N GLY A 413 5.62 -2.02 12.42
CA GLY A 413 5.98 -0.88 11.57
C GLY A 413 6.98 -1.30 10.49
N ASN A 414 7.02 -0.53 9.40
CA ASN A 414 7.86 -0.80 8.24
C ASN A 414 9.36 -0.86 8.63
N PRO A 415 10.15 -1.81 8.10
CA PRO A 415 11.60 -1.85 8.30
C PRO A 415 12.32 -0.55 7.96
N VAL A 416 11.88 0.16 6.91
CA VAL A 416 12.41 1.47 6.52
C VAL A 416 11.69 2.54 7.33
N GLY A 417 12.41 3.20 8.23
CA GLY A 417 11.84 4.10 9.23
C GLY A 417 12.26 3.72 10.65
N VAL A 418 11.62 4.34 11.64
CA VAL A 418 11.92 4.16 13.06
C VAL A 418 10.63 3.99 13.85
N GLN A 419 10.45 2.83 14.46
CA GLN A 419 9.46 2.61 15.52
C GLN A 419 10.19 2.38 16.84
N SER A 420 9.73 3.04 17.90
CA SER A 420 10.49 3.07 19.15
C SER A 420 9.65 3.06 20.42
N ILE A 421 10.28 2.57 21.48
CA ILE A 421 9.76 2.48 22.83
C ILE A 421 10.68 3.27 23.74
N HIS A 422 10.11 4.17 24.51
CA HIS A 422 10.83 5.03 25.45
C HIS A 422 10.44 4.63 26.88
N LEU A 423 11.45 4.32 27.69
CA LEU A 423 11.28 3.89 29.08
C LEU A 423 11.88 4.92 30.04
N ARG A 424 11.19 5.15 31.16
CA ARG A 424 11.55 6.17 32.16
C ARG A 424 11.71 7.55 31.53
N THR A 425 10.84 7.86 30.58
CA THR A 425 10.93 9.08 29.79
C THR A 425 9.99 10.17 30.31
N ASP A 426 10.22 11.40 29.85
CA ASP A 426 9.31 12.52 29.99
C ASP A 426 8.32 12.57 28.81
N ARG A 427 7.28 13.39 28.92
CA ARG A 427 6.23 13.50 27.89
C ARG A 427 6.76 13.98 26.53
N LYS A 428 7.90 14.70 26.51
CA LYS A 428 8.56 15.13 25.27
C LYS A 428 9.53 14.09 24.70
N GLN A 429 9.64 12.92 25.33
CA GLN A 429 10.51 11.82 24.93
C GLN A 429 12.00 12.20 24.80
N LYS A 430 12.48 13.18 25.58
CA LYS A 430 13.86 13.69 25.53
C LYS A 430 14.79 13.08 26.56
N SER A 431 14.23 12.33 27.51
CA SER A 431 14.96 11.70 28.61
C SER A 431 14.66 10.20 28.68
N GLY A 432 15.41 9.48 29.50
CA GLY A 432 15.25 8.03 29.62
C GLY A 432 15.94 7.26 28.50
N VAL A 433 15.49 6.03 28.28
CA VAL A 433 16.12 5.09 27.35
C VAL A 433 15.17 4.83 26.19
N LYS A 434 15.66 5.02 24.96
CA LYS A 434 14.95 4.71 23.71
C LYS A 434 15.44 3.37 23.19
N ILE A 435 14.51 2.46 22.91
CA ILE A 435 14.73 1.18 22.23
C ILE A 435 13.99 1.28 20.90
N ALA A 436 14.72 1.26 19.79
CA ALA A 436 14.18 1.48 18.46
C ALA A 436 14.49 0.33 17.53
N LEU A 437 13.52 -0.05 16.69
CA LEU A 437 13.80 -0.73 15.44
C LEU A 437 13.89 0.34 14.35
N ALA A 438 15.07 0.49 13.77
CA ALA A 438 15.43 1.58 12.88
C ALA A 438 16.20 1.03 11.68
N ASN A 439 15.65 1.10 10.47
CA ASN A 439 16.24 0.56 9.24
C ASN A 439 16.80 -0.86 9.39
N ASN A 440 15.94 -1.78 9.83
CA ASN A 440 16.28 -3.18 10.08
C ASN A 440 17.40 -3.40 11.12
N GLN A 441 17.54 -2.47 12.07
CA GLN A 441 18.48 -2.60 13.20
C GLN A 441 17.78 -2.31 14.52
N LEU A 442 18.12 -3.08 15.56
CA LEU A 442 17.73 -2.77 16.94
C LEU A 442 18.78 -1.85 17.56
N VAL A 443 18.38 -0.65 17.96
CA VAL A 443 19.25 0.37 18.55
C VAL A 443 18.72 0.79 19.92
N VAL A 444 19.61 0.84 20.92
CA VAL A 444 19.30 1.35 22.26
C VAL A 444 20.13 2.60 22.51
N THR A 445 19.46 3.71 22.84
CA THR A 445 20.09 4.99 23.10
C THR A 445 19.63 5.60 24.42
N GLU A 446 20.48 6.42 25.01
CA GLU A 446 20.16 7.27 26.16
C GLU A 446 20.71 8.68 25.89
N GLY A 447 19.81 9.62 25.56
CA GLY A 447 20.23 10.89 24.98
C GLY A 447 20.89 10.68 23.61
N GLU A 448 22.10 11.20 23.44
CA GLU A 448 22.90 11.01 22.22
C GLU A 448 23.82 9.78 22.28
N GLU A 449 23.90 9.10 23.44
CA GLU A 449 24.77 7.94 23.61
C GLU A 449 24.09 6.66 23.09
N GLU A 450 24.76 5.98 22.15
CA GLU A 450 24.39 4.63 21.73
C GLU A 450 24.93 3.61 22.72
N LEU A 451 24.02 2.86 23.35
CA LEU A 451 24.35 1.84 24.35
C LEU A 451 24.45 0.45 23.74
N PHE A 452 23.68 0.18 22.68
CA PHE A 452 23.62 -1.12 22.03
C PHE A 452 23.09 -0.99 20.60
N ARG A 453 23.64 -1.79 19.68
CA ARG A 453 23.16 -1.94 18.31
C ARG A 453 23.25 -3.41 17.89
N LEU A 454 22.24 -3.86 17.17
CA LEU A 454 22.18 -5.19 16.58
C LEU A 454 21.58 -5.08 15.18
N ASP A 455 22.30 -5.59 14.19
CA ASP A 455 21.79 -5.75 12.84
C ASP A 455 20.84 -6.95 12.78
N LEU A 456 19.60 -6.74 12.35
CA LEU A 456 18.58 -7.78 12.39
C LEU A 456 18.78 -8.84 11.31
N PHE A 457 19.32 -8.47 10.15
CA PHE A 457 19.64 -9.43 9.10
C PHE A 457 20.74 -10.40 9.55
N VAL A 458 21.76 -9.89 10.25
CA VAL A 458 22.80 -10.74 10.86
C VAL A 458 22.23 -11.59 12.00
N PHE A 459 21.33 -11.03 12.81
CA PHE A 459 20.66 -11.76 13.89
C PHE A 459 19.81 -12.94 13.37
N ASP A 460 19.20 -12.79 12.21
CA ASP A 460 18.42 -13.84 11.54
C ASP A 460 19.28 -14.92 10.89
N GLY A 461 20.61 -14.78 10.96
CA GLY A 461 21.59 -15.76 10.48
C GLY A 461 22.21 -15.41 9.14
N GLY A 462 21.87 -14.24 8.56
CA GLY A 462 22.58 -13.71 7.40
C GLY A 462 23.98 -13.21 7.76
N PRO A 463 24.77 -12.78 6.76
CA PRO A 463 24.56 -12.99 5.33
C PRO A 463 24.65 -14.48 4.95
N PHE A 464 23.81 -14.91 4.02
CA PHE A 464 23.70 -16.33 3.61
C PHE A 464 24.54 -16.68 2.38
N ILE A 465 24.75 -15.70 1.50
CA ILE A 465 25.45 -15.82 0.22
C ILE A 465 26.38 -14.62 0.03
N SER A 466 27.37 -14.77 -0.85
CA SER A 466 28.20 -13.65 -1.27
C SER A 466 27.49 -12.77 -2.33
N GLU A 467 27.98 -11.56 -2.52
CA GLU A 467 27.56 -10.66 -3.61
C GLU A 467 27.84 -11.30 -4.97
N GLU A 468 28.95 -12.02 -5.11
CA GLU A 468 29.30 -12.71 -6.36
C GLU A 468 28.35 -13.89 -6.63
N GLU A 469 27.88 -14.60 -5.59
CA GLU A 469 26.84 -15.63 -5.72
C GLU A 469 25.51 -15.00 -6.12
N HIS A 470 25.10 -13.92 -5.45
CA HIS A 470 23.85 -13.23 -5.74
C HIS A 470 23.83 -12.59 -7.14
N GLU A 471 24.95 -12.02 -7.60
CA GLU A 471 25.13 -11.52 -8.97
C GLU A 471 24.96 -12.65 -9.99
N LEU A 472 25.62 -13.79 -9.77
CA LEU A 472 25.49 -14.95 -10.66
C LEU A 472 24.06 -15.50 -10.69
N GLU A 473 23.38 -15.54 -9.54
CA GLU A 473 21.96 -15.92 -9.46
C GLU A 473 21.08 -14.97 -10.28
N GLY A 474 21.29 -13.66 -10.21
CA GLY A 474 20.57 -12.67 -11.01
C GLY A 474 20.76 -12.87 -12.51
N LEU A 475 22.01 -13.07 -12.94
CA LEU A 475 22.33 -13.35 -14.35
C LEU A 475 21.69 -14.64 -14.85
N ILE A 476 21.69 -15.71 -14.04
CA ILE A 476 21.03 -16.98 -14.37
C ILE A 476 19.51 -16.78 -14.47
N THR A 477 18.91 -16.12 -13.49
CA THR A 477 17.47 -15.87 -13.42
C THR A 477 17.00 -15.05 -14.61
N LEU A 478 17.79 -14.07 -15.07
CA LEU A 478 17.51 -13.32 -16.29
C LEU A 478 17.39 -14.25 -17.51
N GLN A 479 18.37 -15.14 -17.72
CA GLN A 479 18.32 -16.03 -18.88
C GLN A 479 17.15 -17.01 -18.81
N GLU A 480 16.83 -17.51 -17.61
CA GLU A 480 15.65 -18.37 -17.40
C GLU A 480 14.35 -17.62 -17.71
N ALA A 481 14.22 -16.38 -17.24
CA ALA A 481 13.06 -15.55 -17.52
C ALA A 481 12.89 -15.27 -19.03
N ILE A 482 13.97 -14.96 -19.75
CA ILE A 482 13.93 -14.78 -21.20
C ILE A 482 13.47 -16.06 -21.90
N ILE A 483 13.97 -17.23 -21.49
CA ILE A 483 13.62 -18.52 -22.11
C ILE A 483 12.13 -18.85 -21.94
N ASP A 484 11.56 -18.50 -20.80
CA ASP A 484 10.18 -18.83 -20.45
C ASP A 484 9.17 -17.82 -21.02
N TRP A 485 9.56 -16.55 -21.16
CA TRP A 485 8.61 -15.45 -21.39
C TRP A 485 8.87 -14.59 -22.63
N ASP A 486 10.02 -14.71 -23.30
CA ASP A 486 10.30 -13.94 -24.51
C ASP A 486 9.76 -14.63 -25.78
N GLU A 487 9.25 -13.83 -26.71
CA GLU A 487 8.66 -14.32 -27.97
C GLU A 487 9.66 -14.33 -29.14
N ASP A 488 10.81 -13.66 -29.04
CA ASP A 488 11.86 -13.65 -30.08
C ASP A 488 12.69 -14.96 -30.01
N PRO A 489 12.55 -15.86 -31.01
CA PRO A 489 13.27 -17.13 -31.01
C PRO A 489 14.79 -16.97 -30.99
N LYS A 490 15.32 -15.85 -31.51
CA LYS A 490 16.75 -15.58 -31.52
C LYS A 490 17.25 -15.25 -30.11
N ARG A 491 16.54 -14.36 -29.40
CA ARG A 491 16.86 -13.98 -28.02
C ARG A 491 16.78 -15.18 -27.09
N VAL A 492 15.76 -16.02 -27.26
CA VAL A 492 15.60 -17.28 -26.50
C VAL A 492 16.77 -18.25 -26.74
N GLU A 493 17.23 -18.41 -27.98
CA GLU A 493 18.37 -19.29 -28.27
C GLU A 493 19.68 -18.74 -27.71
N GLU A 494 19.92 -17.43 -27.84
CA GLU A 494 21.08 -16.75 -27.22
C GLU A 494 21.07 -16.94 -25.69
N ALA A 495 19.91 -16.81 -25.06
CA ALA A 495 19.74 -17.04 -23.63
C ALA A 495 20.01 -18.49 -23.20
N ARG A 496 19.62 -19.49 -24.00
CA ARG A 496 19.94 -20.91 -23.72
C ARG A 496 21.44 -21.17 -23.73
N ILE A 497 22.15 -20.58 -24.68
CA ILE A 497 23.61 -20.71 -24.80
C ILE A 497 24.28 -20.06 -23.58
N GLU A 498 23.84 -18.85 -23.23
CA GLU A 498 24.41 -18.10 -22.12
C GLU A 498 24.11 -18.74 -20.76
N LEU A 499 22.88 -19.22 -20.53
CA LEU A 499 22.51 -19.99 -19.35
C LEU A 499 23.40 -21.24 -19.18
N ALA A 500 23.70 -21.95 -20.27
CA ALA A 500 24.60 -23.10 -20.24
C ALA A 500 26.05 -22.74 -19.93
N ARG A 501 26.48 -21.50 -20.21
CA ARG A 501 27.78 -20.95 -19.81
C ARG A 501 27.77 -20.57 -18.33
N LEU A 502 26.78 -19.78 -17.90
CA LEU A 502 26.64 -19.29 -16.52
C LEU A 502 26.53 -20.42 -15.50
N ARG A 503 25.79 -21.49 -15.81
CA ARG A 503 25.69 -22.69 -14.93
C ARG A 503 27.02 -23.44 -14.71
N LYS A 504 28.07 -23.11 -15.46
CA LYS A 504 29.43 -23.65 -15.26
C LYS A 504 30.35 -22.69 -14.50
N VAL A 505 29.93 -21.44 -14.32
CA VAL A 505 30.66 -20.46 -13.51
C VAL A 505 30.51 -20.83 -12.05
N LYS A 506 31.59 -20.69 -11.28
CA LYS A 506 31.58 -20.85 -9.83
C LYS A 506 31.89 -19.49 -9.21
N ALA A 507 30.93 -18.91 -8.51
CA ALA A 507 31.14 -17.72 -7.71
C ALA A 507 31.82 -18.10 -6.37
N PRO A 508 32.72 -17.25 -5.83
CA PRO A 508 33.31 -17.46 -4.51
C PRO A 508 32.23 -17.35 -3.44
N THR A 509 32.10 -18.37 -2.60
CA THR A 509 31.20 -18.33 -1.44
C THR A 509 31.77 -17.42 -0.34
N ILE A 510 30.97 -17.08 0.67
CA ILE A 510 31.46 -16.39 1.87
C ILE A 510 32.64 -17.14 2.51
N GLU A 511 32.57 -18.48 2.61
CA GLU A 511 33.65 -19.32 3.17
C GLU A 511 34.92 -19.32 2.31
N GLU A 512 34.77 -19.09 1.00
CA GLU A 512 35.87 -18.97 0.04
C GLU A 512 36.41 -17.53 -0.09
N GLY A 513 35.90 -16.59 0.71
CA GLY A 513 36.34 -15.20 0.78
C GLY A 513 35.54 -14.22 -0.08
N GLY A 514 34.37 -14.61 -0.58
CA GLY A 514 33.43 -13.73 -1.27
C GLY A 514 32.88 -12.63 -0.37
N THR A 515 32.43 -11.54 -0.97
CA THR A 515 31.93 -10.36 -0.25
C THR A 515 30.52 -10.66 0.28
N PRO A 516 30.21 -10.50 1.58
CA PRO A 516 28.88 -10.88 2.06
C PRO A 516 27.77 -9.95 1.55
N TYR A 517 26.70 -10.51 1.00
CA TYR A 517 25.58 -9.73 0.46
C TYR A 517 24.60 -9.31 1.55
N TYR A 518 24.22 -8.03 1.54
CA TYR A 518 23.15 -7.45 2.37
C TYR A 518 22.05 -6.91 1.47
N PRO A 519 20.80 -7.38 1.62
CA PRO A 519 19.70 -6.93 0.76
C PRO A 519 19.39 -5.46 1.00
N LEU A 520 19.04 -4.75 -0.07
CA LEU A 520 18.49 -3.41 0.03
C LEU A 520 17.09 -3.48 0.61
N LEU A 521 16.78 -2.59 1.56
CA LEU A 521 15.43 -2.43 2.08
C LEU A 521 14.60 -1.59 1.10
N ASP A 522 13.35 -1.98 0.90
CA ASP A 522 12.36 -1.22 0.14
C ASP A 522 11.20 -0.78 1.04
N LEU A 523 10.62 0.38 0.76
CA LEU A 523 9.47 0.88 1.52
C LEU A 523 8.27 -0.07 1.49
N SER A 524 8.10 -0.92 0.49
CA SER A 524 7.01 -1.90 0.49
C SER A 524 7.29 -3.15 1.32
N ASP A 525 8.50 -3.29 1.88
CA ASP A 525 8.84 -4.41 2.76
C ASP A 525 8.09 -4.31 4.08
N ARG A 526 7.80 -5.47 4.66
CA ARG A 526 7.05 -5.62 5.90
C ARG A 526 7.78 -6.61 6.78
N ASP A 527 7.78 -6.34 8.07
CA ASP A 527 8.42 -7.21 9.06
C ASP A 527 7.61 -7.23 10.35
N GLU A 528 7.85 -8.26 11.15
CA GLU A 528 7.27 -8.46 12.47
C GLU A 528 8.35 -8.89 13.45
N ARG A 529 8.47 -8.16 14.57
CA ARG A 529 9.45 -8.46 15.63
C ARG A 529 8.83 -8.37 17.00
N THR A 530 8.95 -9.44 17.79
CA THR A 530 8.49 -9.45 19.18
C THR A 530 9.63 -9.03 20.11
N LEU A 531 9.46 -7.87 20.73
CA LEU A 531 10.43 -7.28 21.65
C LEU A 531 9.95 -7.46 23.10
N ARG A 532 10.83 -7.98 23.96
CA ARG A 532 10.67 -7.90 25.41
C ARG A 532 11.84 -7.15 26.03
N VAL A 533 11.53 -6.13 26.83
CA VAL A 533 12.51 -5.32 27.55
C VAL A 533 12.21 -5.38 29.04
N GLN A 534 13.20 -5.80 29.82
CA GLN A 534 13.12 -5.76 31.28
C GLN A 534 14.16 -4.77 31.81
N LEU A 535 13.70 -3.71 32.45
CA LEU A 535 14.54 -2.68 33.05
C LEU A 535 14.30 -2.63 34.56
N VAL A 536 15.30 -3.04 35.33
CA VAL A 536 15.27 -3.11 36.81
C VAL A 536 16.48 -2.37 37.37
N GLY A 537 16.23 -1.36 38.21
CA GLY A 537 17.30 -0.47 38.69
C GLY A 537 18.08 0.12 37.50
N SER A 538 19.40 0.06 37.48
CA SER A 538 20.21 0.61 36.37
C SER A 538 20.57 -0.44 35.29
N ARG A 539 19.81 -1.53 35.18
CA ARG A 539 20.15 -2.68 34.32
C ARG A 539 18.98 -3.08 33.43
N MET A 540 19.26 -3.20 32.14
CA MET A 540 18.30 -3.61 31.12
C MET A 540 18.69 -4.96 30.52
N ASN A 541 17.69 -5.80 30.29
CA ASN A 541 17.78 -7.02 29.49
C ASN A 541 16.81 -6.91 28.32
N ILE A 542 17.21 -7.41 27.16
CA ILE A 542 16.41 -7.34 25.93
C ILE A 542 16.35 -8.72 25.30
N TRP A 543 15.14 -9.13 24.92
CA TRP A 543 14.88 -10.29 24.11
C TRP A 543 14.19 -9.85 22.82
N LEU A 544 14.64 -10.42 21.71
CA LEU A 544 14.06 -10.25 20.39
C LEU A 544 13.65 -11.63 19.89
N ASP A 545 12.39 -11.79 19.51
CA ASP A 545 11.80 -13.06 19.02
C ASP A 545 12.10 -14.25 19.95
N GLY A 546 12.00 -13.99 21.25
CA GLY A 546 12.25 -14.95 22.32
C GLY A 546 13.74 -15.25 22.59
N LYS A 547 14.67 -14.77 21.78
CA LYS A 547 16.13 -14.92 21.99
C LYS A 547 16.67 -13.73 22.78
N GLN A 548 17.50 -13.99 23.79
CA GLN A 548 18.12 -12.92 24.57
C GLN A 548 19.25 -12.27 23.77
N VAL A 549 19.08 -10.99 23.42
CA VAL A 549 20.06 -10.24 22.59
C VAL A 549 20.94 -9.31 23.41
N CYS A 550 20.48 -8.87 24.58
CA CYS A 550 21.25 -8.02 25.46
C CYS A 550 21.03 -8.38 26.93
N THR A 551 22.11 -8.45 27.70
CA THR A 551 22.07 -8.84 29.12
C THR A 551 22.77 -7.81 29.99
N ARG A 552 22.06 -7.31 31.00
CA ARG A 552 22.56 -6.37 32.02
C ARG A 552 23.18 -5.08 31.45
N LEU A 553 22.65 -4.59 30.33
CA LEU A 553 23.02 -3.31 29.74
C LEU A 553 22.89 -2.22 30.80
N LYS A 554 23.94 -1.40 30.96
CA LYS A 554 23.95 -0.34 31.96
C LYS A 554 23.20 0.86 31.38
N VAL A 555 22.25 1.40 32.14
CA VAL A 555 21.57 2.67 31.82
C VAL A 555 21.80 3.66 32.96
N SER A 556 21.92 4.94 32.66
CA SER A 556 22.15 5.99 33.66
C SER A 556 20.84 6.52 34.26
N SER A 557 19.74 6.46 33.49
CA SER A 557 18.39 6.77 33.94
C SER A 557 18.00 5.83 35.08
N SER A 558 17.84 6.39 36.28
CA SER A 558 17.47 5.66 37.51
C SER A 558 16.22 6.22 38.20
N GLY A 559 15.64 7.29 37.64
CA GLY A 559 14.41 7.91 38.14
C GLY A 559 13.14 7.20 37.68
N ARG A 560 12.01 7.57 38.27
CA ARG A 560 10.69 7.20 37.75
C ARG A 560 10.38 8.04 36.51
N GLY A 561 9.78 7.43 35.50
CA GLY A 561 9.30 8.13 34.31
C GLY A 561 8.21 7.35 33.60
N ASN A 562 7.72 7.90 32.50
CA ASN A 562 6.63 7.30 31.73
C ASN A 562 7.16 6.22 30.78
N VAL A 563 6.21 5.51 30.18
CA VAL A 563 6.41 4.68 28.98
C VAL A 563 5.78 5.42 27.81
N ALA A 564 6.50 5.51 26.70
CA ALA A 564 6.05 6.20 25.50
C ALA A 564 6.43 5.42 24.24
N PHE A 565 5.71 5.69 23.16
CA PHE A 565 5.93 5.14 21.83
C PHE A 565 6.24 6.27 20.84
N GLY A 566 7.13 5.97 19.89
CA GLY A 566 7.58 6.91 18.88
C GLY A 566 7.54 6.31 17.48
N ALA A 567 7.27 7.15 16.49
CA ALA A 567 7.20 6.84 15.07
C ALA A 567 8.00 7.91 14.30
N GLU A 568 8.97 7.55 13.47
CA GLU A 568 9.74 8.55 12.72
C GLU A 568 10.09 8.01 11.33
N VAL A 569 10.05 8.88 10.33
CA VAL A 569 10.63 8.58 9.02
C VAL A 569 12.14 8.53 9.14
N TRP A 570 12.75 7.57 8.44
CA TRP A 570 14.19 7.52 8.35
C TRP A 570 14.72 8.67 7.50
N LYS A 571 15.61 9.49 8.07
CA LYS A 571 16.29 10.58 7.36
C LYS A 571 17.68 10.11 6.97
N ASP A 572 17.80 9.49 5.80
CA ASP A 572 19.12 9.21 5.25
C ASP A 572 19.80 10.54 4.88
N GLY A 573 21.02 10.74 5.39
CA GLY A 573 21.86 11.82 4.92
C GLY A 573 22.28 11.56 3.47
N GLU A 574 21.77 12.38 2.54
CA GLU A 574 22.29 12.58 1.17
C GLU A 574 22.29 11.40 0.17
N SER A 575 21.77 10.22 0.49
CA SER A 575 21.58 9.13 -0.49
C SER A 575 20.25 9.24 -1.22
N PHE A 576 20.27 9.78 -2.44
CA PHE A 576 19.13 9.78 -3.37
C PHE A 576 18.71 8.33 -3.70
N SER A 577 17.47 7.95 -3.37
CA SER A 577 16.84 6.72 -3.82
C SER A 577 15.49 7.03 -4.48
N GLN A 578 15.33 6.66 -5.76
CA GLN A 578 14.06 6.80 -6.47
C GLN A 578 12.94 5.90 -5.91
N THR A 579 13.25 4.86 -5.14
CA THR A 579 12.23 4.08 -4.42
C THR A 579 11.73 4.81 -3.17
N ASN A 580 12.57 5.65 -2.54
CA ASN A 580 12.24 6.38 -1.29
C ASN A 580 11.64 7.78 -1.49
N LEU A 581 11.30 8.14 -2.74
CA LEU A 581 11.24 9.55 -3.12
C LEU A 581 9.95 10.28 -2.69
N TYR A 582 8.92 9.60 -2.15
CA TYR A 582 7.61 10.25 -2.00
C TYR A 582 6.81 9.88 -0.76
N ASP A 583 7.41 9.25 0.25
CA ASP A 583 6.70 9.07 1.52
C ASP A 583 7.48 9.57 2.73
N ASP A 584 6.90 10.59 3.33
CA ASP A 584 7.41 11.38 4.44
C ASP A 584 6.55 11.20 5.69
N VAL A 585 5.65 10.21 5.70
CA VAL A 585 4.88 9.77 6.85
C VAL A 585 5.30 8.35 7.21
N TYR A 586 5.31 8.02 8.50
CA TYR A 586 5.63 6.69 8.99
C TYR A 586 4.57 6.17 9.96
N ASP A 587 4.21 4.89 9.82
CA ASP A 587 3.33 4.19 10.75
C ASP A 587 4.13 3.25 11.66
N ALA A 588 4.25 3.60 12.95
CA ALA A 588 4.70 2.66 13.96
C ALA A 588 3.51 1.82 14.45
N VAL A 589 3.66 0.49 14.48
CA VAL A 589 2.56 -0.43 14.77
C VAL A 589 2.92 -1.32 15.95
N PHE A 590 2.26 -1.09 17.08
CA PHE A 590 2.47 -1.80 18.35
C PHE A 590 1.32 -2.78 18.58
N THR A 591 1.60 -4.07 18.48
CA THR A 591 0.62 -5.16 18.63
C THR A 591 0.85 -5.90 19.95
N ASP A 592 -0.24 -6.20 20.65
CA ASP A 592 -0.25 -6.89 21.95
C ASP A 592 0.70 -6.29 23.01
N PRO A 593 0.78 -4.95 23.20
CA PRO A 593 1.63 -4.38 24.23
C PRO A 593 1.15 -4.80 25.63
N VAL A 594 2.09 -5.27 26.45
CA VAL A 594 1.89 -5.65 27.86
C VAL A 594 3.01 -5.07 28.70
N ILE A 595 2.65 -4.39 29.78
CA ILE A 595 3.58 -3.74 30.72
C ILE A 595 3.27 -4.25 32.12
N LEU A 596 4.26 -4.90 32.74
CA LEU A 596 4.16 -5.56 34.05
C LEU A 596 5.18 -5.01 35.04
N ASP A 597 4.91 -5.28 36.32
CA ASP A 597 5.92 -5.21 37.38
C ASP A 597 6.89 -6.40 37.25
N PRO A 598 8.21 -6.17 37.06
CA PRO A 598 9.19 -7.26 37.01
C PRO A 598 9.24 -8.15 38.25
N GLY A 599 8.86 -7.61 39.42
CA GLY A 599 8.83 -8.33 40.69
C GLY A 599 7.53 -9.12 40.93
N ASN A 600 6.49 -8.88 40.14
CA ASN A 600 5.19 -9.52 40.27
C ASN A 600 4.44 -9.54 38.93
N ASP A 601 4.53 -10.67 38.23
CA ASP A 601 3.89 -10.92 36.92
C ASP A 601 2.35 -10.78 36.92
N LYS A 602 1.71 -10.77 38.10
CA LYS A 602 0.27 -10.51 38.26
C LYS A 602 -0.07 -9.03 38.36
N SER A 603 0.91 -8.16 38.59
CA SER A 603 0.72 -6.71 38.65
C SER A 603 0.90 -6.11 37.26
N ILE A 604 -0.23 -5.93 36.57
CA ILE A 604 -0.29 -5.37 35.22
C ILE A 604 -0.44 -3.86 35.31
N TYR A 605 0.53 -3.11 34.78
CA TYR A 605 0.42 -1.66 34.64
C TYR A 605 -0.42 -1.28 33.42
N TYR A 606 -0.26 -2.02 32.31
CA TYR A 606 -1.00 -1.80 31.07
C TYR A 606 -1.03 -3.07 30.23
N GLN A 607 -2.12 -3.29 29.49
CA GLN A 607 -2.18 -4.31 28.44
C GLN A 607 -3.23 -3.93 27.39
N TYR A 608 -2.92 -4.15 26.12
CA TYR A 608 -3.88 -4.06 25.03
C TYR A 608 -3.77 -5.30 24.13
N ARG A 609 -4.47 -6.36 24.52
CA ARG A 609 -4.44 -7.68 23.87
C ARG A 609 -5.80 -8.35 23.96
N TYR A 610 -6.08 -9.29 23.06
CA TYR A 610 -7.29 -10.09 23.17
C TYR A 610 -7.25 -11.00 24.40
N LEU A 611 -8.31 -10.95 25.23
CA LEU A 611 -8.45 -11.80 26.43
C LEU A 611 -9.63 -12.75 26.29
N GLY A 612 -9.52 -13.96 26.86
CA GLY A 612 -10.63 -14.92 26.98
C GLY A 612 -11.25 -15.32 25.63
N MET A 613 -12.58 -15.23 25.52
CA MET A 613 -13.32 -15.62 24.31
C MET A 613 -12.96 -14.77 23.08
N ALA A 614 -12.50 -13.53 23.26
CA ALA A 614 -12.04 -12.69 22.16
C ALA A 614 -10.74 -13.23 21.53
N SER A 615 -9.84 -13.81 22.33
CA SER A 615 -8.63 -14.48 21.84
C SER A 615 -8.98 -15.73 21.01
N ILE A 616 -9.97 -16.52 21.48
CA ILE A 616 -10.46 -17.70 20.74
C ILE A 616 -11.12 -17.28 19.42
N GLY A 617 -11.94 -16.22 19.44
CA GLY A 617 -12.57 -15.68 18.24
C GLY A 617 -11.55 -15.14 17.24
N ASN A 618 -10.51 -14.45 17.71
CA ASN A 618 -9.41 -13.98 16.85
C ASN A 618 -8.61 -15.14 16.26
N ALA A 619 -8.28 -16.16 17.05
CA ALA A 619 -7.59 -17.35 16.56
C ALA A 619 -8.41 -18.11 15.50
N LEU A 620 -9.74 -18.20 15.69
CA LEU A 620 -10.64 -18.80 14.71
C LEU A 620 -10.72 -17.96 13.43
N ARG A 621 -10.75 -16.62 13.55
CA ARG A 621 -10.72 -15.72 12.40
C ARG A 621 -9.42 -15.86 11.61
N ASN A 622 -8.27 -15.80 12.28
CA ASN A 622 -6.97 -15.96 11.64
C ASN A 622 -6.87 -17.33 10.95
N PHE A 623 -7.29 -18.41 11.61
CA PHE A 623 -7.35 -19.73 10.99
C PHE A 623 -8.23 -19.77 9.73
N MET A 624 -9.39 -19.10 9.74
CA MET A 624 -10.24 -19.02 8.56
C MET A 624 -9.61 -18.16 7.45
N GLU A 625 -8.91 -17.08 7.80
CA GLU A 625 -8.15 -16.26 6.86
C GLU A 625 -7.00 -17.07 6.22
N ASP A 626 -6.25 -17.83 7.02
CA ASP A 626 -5.19 -18.74 6.54
C ASP A 626 -5.74 -19.80 5.60
N VAL A 627 -6.92 -20.36 5.90
CA VAL A 627 -7.60 -21.32 5.02
C VAL A 627 -7.99 -20.65 3.71
N VAL A 628 -8.61 -19.46 3.75
CA VAL A 628 -8.99 -18.71 2.53
C VAL A 628 -7.75 -18.38 1.71
N ASN A 629 -6.68 -17.91 2.33
CA ASN A 629 -5.41 -17.60 1.67
C ASN A 629 -4.77 -18.84 1.06
N PHE A 630 -4.75 -19.97 1.76
CA PHE A 630 -4.27 -21.24 1.21
C PHE A 630 -5.05 -21.61 -0.05
N PHE A 631 -6.38 -21.52 -0.02
CA PHE A 631 -7.19 -21.82 -1.20
C PHE A 631 -6.99 -20.83 -2.34
N ALA A 632 -6.85 -19.53 -2.05
CA ALA A 632 -6.65 -18.49 -3.06
C ALA A 632 -5.25 -18.49 -3.70
N THR A 633 -4.25 -19.07 -3.01
CA THR A 633 -2.87 -19.17 -3.50
C THR A 633 -2.55 -20.53 -4.12
N THR A 634 -3.24 -21.59 -3.70
CA THR A 634 -2.98 -22.97 -4.15
C THR A 634 -3.85 -23.40 -5.34
N PHE A 635 -5.04 -22.81 -5.49
CA PHE A 635 -6.01 -23.13 -6.54
C PHE A 635 -6.43 -21.87 -7.27
#